data_AF-A0AAU7ZNI2-F1
#
_entry.id   AF-A0AAU7ZNI2-F1
#
_cell.length_a   1.000
_cell.length_b   1.000
_cell.length_c   1.000
_cell.angle_alpha   90.00
_cell.angle_beta   90.00
_cell.angle_gamma   90.00
#
_symmetry.space_group_name_H-M   'P 1'
#
loop_
_entity.id
_entity.type
_entity.pdbx_description
1 polymer ?
#
loop_
_entity_poly.entity_id
_entity_poly.type
_entity_poly.pdbx_seq_one_letter_code
_entity_poly.pdbx_strand_id
1 'polypeptide(L)'
;MNCTDLLSHLSDYFDDQLTIELREEISEHTAGCQHCRVVLNTTHQTIEVYKGNEIYEVSPGLRERLHSAIMAKCLAVKKQA
;
A
#
# COMPACT_ATOMS: atom_id res chain seq x y z
N MET A 1 1.80 -12.67 -12.66
CA MET A 1 3.26 -12.34 -12.80
C MET A 1 4.19 -13.02 -11.79
N ASN A 2 5.50 -13.08 -12.08
CA ASN A 2 6.59 -13.49 -11.18
C ASN A 2 7.33 -12.27 -10.54
N CYS A 3 8.32 -12.51 -9.67
CA CYS A 3 9.03 -11.43 -8.95
C CYS A 3 9.82 -10.50 -9.89
N THR A 4 10.45 -11.03 -10.93
CA THR A 4 11.24 -10.28 -11.92
C THR A 4 10.34 -9.39 -12.78
N ASP A 5 9.17 -9.89 -13.17
CA ASP A 5 8.16 -9.11 -13.89
C ASP A 5 7.72 -7.90 -13.05
N LEU A 6 7.38 -8.12 -11.76
CA LEU A 6 7.01 -7.05 -10.83
C LEU A 6 8.14 -6.01 -10.69
N LEU A 7 9.38 -6.46 -10.54
CA LEU A 7 10.55 -5.58 -10.47
C LEU A 7 10.73 -4.73 -11.73
N SER A 8 10.35 -5.23 -12.91
CA SER A 8 10.39 -4.45 -14.15
C SER A 8 9.35 -3.33 -14.20
N HIS A 9 8.24 -3.47 -13.47
CA HIS A 9 7.16 -2.48 -13.35
C HIS A 9 7.28 -1.59 -12.10
N LEU A 10 8.40 -1.65 -11.37
CA LEU A 10 8.53 -1.02 -10.06
C LEU A 10 8.40 0.51 -10.13
N SER A 11 8.95 1.16 -11.15
CA SER A 11 8.82 2.62 -11.35
C SER A 11 7.37 3.00 -11.69
N ASP A 12 6.81 2.38 -12.74
CA ASP A 12 5.43 2.61 -13.20
C ASP A 12 4.40 2.42 -12.07
N TYR A 13 4.67 1.48 -11.14
CA TYR A 13 3.86 1.25 -9.95
C TYR A 13 3.81 2.49 -9.05
N PHE A 14 4.95 3.10 -8.74
CA PHE A 14 5.05 4.29 -7.87
C PHE A 14 4.65 5.60 -8.57
N ASP A 15 4.77 5.66 -9.90
CA ASP A 15 4.38 6.81 -10.72
C ASP A 15 2.89 6.77 -11.15
N ASP A 16 2.12 5.79 -10.66
CA ASP A 16 0.70 5.54 -10.97
C ASP A 16 0.38 5.33 -12.48
N GLN A 17 1.37 4.87 -13.26
CA GLN A 17 1.27 4.68 -14.72
C GLN A 17 0.79 3.29 -15.17
N LEU A 18 0.55 2.37 -14.22
CA LEU A 18 0.07 1.02 -14.54
C LEU A 18 -1.40 0.99 -14.96
N THR A 19 -1.76 0.04 -15.83
CA THR A 19 -3.16 -0.27 -16.10
C THR A 19 -3.84 -0.92 -14.88
N ILE A 20 -5.17 -0.96 -14.88
CA ILE A 20 -5.97 -1.52 -13.76
C ILE A 20 -5.66 -3.02 -13.61
N GLU A 21 -5.62 -3.74 -14.72
CA GLU A 21 -5.38 -5.19 -14.78
C GLU A 21 -3.99 -5.53 -14.22
N LEU A 22 -2.97 -4.74 -14.60
CA LEU A 22 -1.60 -4.94 -14.13
C LEU A 22 -1.43 -4.61 -12.64
N ARG A 23 -2.23 -3.67 -12.11
CA ARG A 23 -2.31 -3.41 -10.66
C ARG A 23 -2.97 -4.53 -9.88
N GLU A 24 -3.99 -5.17 -10.43
CA GLU A 24 -4.62 -6.35 -9.84
C GLU A 24 -3.61 -7.52 -9.79
N GLU A 25 -2.88 -7.80 -10.87
CA GLU A 25 -1.81 -8.83 -10.87
C GLU A 25 -0.70 -8.57 -9.83
N ILE A 26 -0.25 -7.31 -9.66
CA ILE A 26 0.73 -6.95 -8.63
C ILE A 26 0.14 -7.14 -7.23
N SER A 27 -1.13 -6.78 -7.04
CA SER A 27 -1.83 -6.96 -5.76
C SER A 27 -1.91 -8.44 -5.36
N GLU A 28 -2.32 -9.31 -6.29
CA GLU A 28 -2.34 -10.76 -6.07
C GLU A 28 -0.94 -11.33 -5.78
N HIS A 29 0.06 -10.94 -6.57
CA HIS A 29 1.44 -11.38 -6.35
C HIS A 29 1.96 -10.97 -4.97
N THR A 30 1.76 -9.72 -4.56
CA THR A 30 2.29 -9.18 -3.30
C THR A 30 1.54 -9.68 -2.07
N ALA A 31 0.29 -10.12 -2.21
CA ALA A 31 -0.44 -10.84 -1.17
C ALA A 31 0.21 -12.21 -0.86
N GLY A 32 0.69 -12.92 -1.89
CA GLY A 32 1.38 -14.22 -1.74
C GLY A 32 2.90 -14.15 -1.53
N CYS A 33 3.56 -13.06 -1.96
CA CYS A 33 5.02 -12.96 -2.03
C CYS A 33 5.61 -12.00 -0.97
N GLN A 34 6.16 -12.57 0.10
CA GLN A 34 6.86 -11.80 1.14
C GLN A 34 8.05 -10.99 0.59
N HIS A 35 8.77 -11.51 -0.41
CA HIS A 35 9.91 -10.81 -1.00
C HIS A 35 9.48 -9.50 -1.67
N CYS A 36 8.55 -9.54 -2.62
CA CYS A 36 8.07 -8.34 -3.31
C CYS A 36 7.31 -7.38 -2.38
N ARG A 37 6.62 -7.89 -1.35
CA ARG A 37 6.02 -7.05 -0.31
C ARG A 37 7.07 -6.26 0.49
N VAL A 38 8.20 -6.88 0.84
CA VAL A 38 9.32 -6.16 1.46
C VAL A 38 9.91 -5.15 0.49
N VAL A 39 10.18 -5.52 -0.76
CA VAL A 39 10.73 -4.62 -1.78
C VAL A 39 9.87 -3.36 -1.92
N LEU A 40 8.57 -3.50 -2.21
CA LEU A 40 7.66 -2.36 -2.36
C LEU A 40 7.64 -1.45 -1.13
N ASN A 41 7.56 -2.03 0.07
CA ASN A 41 7.59 -1.25 1.31
C ASN A 41 8.91 -0.48 1.48
N THR A 42 10.06 -1.12 1.23
CA THR A 42 11.37 -0.48 1.37
C THR A 42 11.64 0.57 0.28
N THR A 43 11.17 0.36 -0.95
CA THR A 43 11.26 1.36 -2.02
C THR A 43 10.37 2.55 -1.71
N HIS A 44 9.13 2.33 -1.25
CA HIS A 44 8.24 3.41 -0.79
C HIS A 44 8.87 4.22 0.36
N GLN A 45 9.42 3.55 1.39
CA GLN A 45 10.14 4.21 2.48
C GLN A 45 11.34 5.01 1.99
N THR A 46 12.10 4.49 1.03
CA THR A 46 13.23 5.19 0.42
C THR A 46 12.76 6.44 -0.33
N ILE A 47 11.69 6.33 -1.13
CA ILE A 47 11.07 7.47 -1.82
C ILE A 47 10.64 8.55 -0.82
N GLU A 48 9.99 8.18 0.29
CA GLU A 48 9.54 9.14 1.31
C GLU A 48 10.71 9.84 2.03
N VAL A 49 11.80 9.11 2.32
CA VAL A 49 13.04 9.70 2.85
C VAL A 49 13.65 10.69 1.86
N TYR A 50 13.70 10.37 0.56
CA TYR A 50 14.23 11.26 -0.48
C TYR A 50 13.32 12.47 -0.76
N LYS A 51 12.00 12.34 -0.60
CA LYS A 51 11.04 13.45 -0.72
C LYS A 51 11.13 14.47 0.41
N GLY A 52 11.96 14.23 1.43
CA GLY A 52 12.22 15.17 2.52
C GLY A 52 11.08 15.27 3.54
N ASN A 53 10.27 14.21 3.68
CA ASN A 53 9.16 14.21 4.63
C ASN A 53 9.69 14.12 6.07
N GLU A 54 9.57 15.22 6.83
CA GLU A 54 9.50 15.12 8.29
C GLU A 54 8.35 14.15 8.63
N ILE A 55 8.62 13.16 9.49
CA ILE A 55 7.58 12.24 9.94
C ILE A 55 6.68 13.01 10.91
N TYR A 56 5.64 13.64 10.40
CA TYR A 56 4.63 14.30 11.22
C TYR A 56 3.85 13.26 12.01
N GLU A 57 4.02 13.25 13.34
CA GLU A 57 3.21 12.43 14.23
C GLU A 57 1.73 12.83 14.11
N VAL A 58 0.93 11.92 13.54
CA VAL A 58 -0.53 12.03 13.61
C VAL A 58 -0.95 11.97 15.07
N SER A 59 -1.51 13.07 15.59
CA SER A 59 -1.86 13.18 17.00
C SER A 59 -2.72 12.00 17.46
N PRO A 60 -2.51 11.47 18.69
CA PRO A 60 -3.19 10.24 19.14
C PRO A 60 -4.72 10.28 18.97
N GLY A 61 -5.35 11.42 19.32
CA GLY A 61 -6.79 11.60 19.16
C GLY A 61 -7.27 11.63 17.70
N LEU A 62 -6.45 12.08 16.73
CA LEU A 62 -6.79 11.98 15.31
C LEU A 62 -6.66 10.53 14.81
N ARG A 63 -5.59 9.82 15.23
CA ARG A 63 -5.39 8.39 14.94
C ARG A 63 -6.54 7.54 15.46
N GLU A 64 -6.95 7.74 16.71
CA GLU A 64 -8.08 7.01 17.33
C GLU A 64 -9.41 7.27 16.62
N ARG A 65 -9.72 8.54 16.30
CA ARG A 65 -10.93 8.91 15.56
C ARG A 65 -10.97 8.29 14.18
N LEU A 66 -9.86 8.34 13.44
CA LEU A 66 -9.74 7.75 12.11
C LEU A 66 -9.90 6.23 12.15
N HIS A 67 -9.18 5.56 13.05
CA HIS A 67 -9.27 4.11 13.24
C HIS A 67 -10.70 3.68 13.63
N SER A 68 -11.35 4.40 14.56
CA SER A 68 -12.72 4.12 14.98
C SER A 68 -13.72 4.26 13.83
N ALA A 69 -13.60 5.30 13.00
CA ALA A 69 -14.44 5.51 11.83
C ALA A 69 -14.26 4.43 10.75
N ILE A 70 -13.02 3.99 10.51
CA ILE A 70 -12.71 2.88 9.60
C ILE A 70 -13.33 1.59 10.11
N MET A 71 -13.07 1.22 11.37
CA MET A 71 -13.57 -0.01 11.97
C MET A 71 -15.11 -0.05 12.04
N ALA A 72 -15.76 1.09 12.33
CA ALA A 72 -17.22 1.19 12.29
C ALA A 72 -17.79 0.88 10.90
N LYS A 73 -17.15 1.35 9.82
CA LYS A 73 -17.52 1.01 8.44
C LYS A 73 -17.30 -0.46 8.13
N CYS A 74 -16.14 -1.04 8.48
CA CYS A 74 -15.86 -2.46 8.26
C CYS A 74 -16.84 -3.38 9.00
N LEU A 75 -17.24 -3.02 10.23
CA LEU A 75 -18.24 -3.75 11.00
C LEU A 75 -19.66 -3.59 10.45
N ALA A 76 -20.00 -2.43 9.87
CA ALA A 76 -21.28 -2.21 9.20
C ALA A 76 -21.41 -3.07 7.92
N VAL A 77 -20.33 -3.19 7.13
CA VAL A 77 -20.29 -4.09 5.95
C VAL A 77 -20.48 -5.55 6.36
N LYS A 78 -19.84 -6.00 7.45
CA LYS A 78 -20.03 -7.36 8.02
C LYS A 78 -21.44 -7.66 8.55
N LYS A 79 -22.34 -6.68 8.64
CA LYS A 79 -23.75 -6.86 9.02
C LYS A 79 -24.71 -6.94 7.82
N GLN A 80 -24.20 -6.77 6.60
CA GLN A 80 -24.98 -6.76 5.36
C GLN A 80 -24.58 -7.91 4.40
N ALA A 81 -23.71 -8.81 4.85
CA ALA A 81 -23.31 -10.06 4.22
C ALA A 81 -23.59 -11.22 5.19
#